data_AF-A0A068NYH5-F1
#
_entry.id   AF-A0A068NYH5-F1
#
_cell.length_a   1.000
_cell.length_b   1.000
_cell.length_c   1.000
_cell.angle_alpha   90.00
_cell.angle_beta   90.00
_cell.angle_gamma   90.00
#
_symmetry.space_group_name_H-M   'P 1'
#
loop_
_entity.id
_entity.type
_entity.pdbx_description
1 polymer ?
#
loop_
_entity_poly.entity_id
_entity_poly.type
_entity_poly.pdbx_seq_one_letter_code
_entity_poly.pdbx_strand_id
1 'polypeptide(L)' 'MRLNSEGIRRDELAFTLRNRYKVQSARRIDACLLCRRPHVNEAALCDVCYSTLEGEELELATCWLRGTAP' A
#
# COMPACT_ATOMS: atom_id res chain seq x y z
N MET A 1 10.06 10.06 -9.36
CA MET A 1 8.92 10.67 -10.08
C MET A 1 7.64 10.33 -9.31
N ARG A 2 6.94 11.31 -8.73
CA ARG A 2 5.63 11.07 -8.09
C ARG A 2 4.60 10.86 -9.20
N LEU A 3 3.94 9.70 -9.21
CA LEU A 3 2.94 9.38 -10.24
C LEU A 3 1.55 9.97 -9.96
N ASN A 4 1.30 10.46 -8.74
CA ASN A 4 0.08 11.21 -8.39
C ASN A 4 0.25 11.98 -7.07
N SER A 5 -0.42 13.13 -6.94
CA SER A 5 -0.37 14.02 -5.76
C SER A 5 -1.42 13.68 -4.69
N GLU A 6 -2.29 12.70 -4.96
CA GLU A 6 -3.45 12.35 -4.12
C GLU A 6 -3.24 11.11 -3.23
N GLY A 7 -2.14 10.38 -3.42
CA GLY A 7 -1.74 9.29 -2.53
C GLY A 7 -0.89 9.76 -1.35
N ILE A 8 -0.68 8.89 -0.37
CA ILE A 8 0.26 9.15 0.73
C ILE A 8 1.68 9.26 0.20
N ARG A 9 2.54 9.90 0.98
CA ARG A 9 3.95 9.97 0.63
C ARG A 9 4.62 8.61 0.84
N ARG A 10 5.67 8.32 0.07
CA ARG A 10 6.37 7.04 0.18
C ARG A 10 6.99 6.82 1.56
N ASP A 11 7.55 7.87 2.15
CA ASP A 11 8.08 7.88 3.52
C ASP A 11 7.02 7.59 4.60
N GLU A 12 5.73 7.71 4.29
CA GLU A 12 4.62 7.39 5.20
C GLU A 12 4.08 5.97 4.97
N LEU A 13 4.59 5.23 3.99
CA LEU A 13 4.04 3.94 3.59
C LEU A 13 4.19 2.90 4.69
N ALA A 14 5.39 2.71 5.24
CA ALA A 14 5.63 1.74 6.30
C ALA A 14 4.75 2.01 7.53
N PHE A 15 4.58 3.28 7.91
CA PHE A 15 3.66 3.68 8.97
C PHE A 15 2.20 3.36 8.61
N THR A 16 1.79 3.63 7.36
CA THR A 16 0.42 3.40 6.91
C THR A 16 0.10 1.91 6.76
N LEU A 17 1.05 1.08 6.32
CA LEU A 17 0.88 -0.38 6.22
C LEU A 17 0.67 -1.04 7.58
N ARG A 18 1.18 -0.46 8.67
CA ARG A 18 0.86 -0.89 10.04
C ARG A 18 -0.53 -0.48 10.51
N ASN A 19 -1.14 0.49 9.84
CA ASN A 19 -2.48 0.95 10.18
C ASN A 19 -3.53 0.16 9.38
N ARG A 20 -4.04 -0.91 10.00
CA ARG A 20 -5.11 -1.76 9.44
C ARG A 20 -6.31 -0.98 8.92
N TYR A 21 -6.75 0.06 9.62
CA TYR A 21 -7.90 0.85 9.20
C TYR A 21 -7.64 1.57 7.87
N LYS A 22 -6.45 2.17 7.70
CA LYS A 22 -6.08 2.86 6.45
C LYS A 22 -5.97 1.88 5.28
N VAL A 23 -5.31 0.74 5.48
CA VAL A 23 -5.16 -0.29 4.44
C VAL A 23 -6.53 -0.83 4.02
N GLN A 24 -7.39 -1.18 4.97
CA GLN A 24 -8.73 -1.69 4.67
C GLN A 24 -9.61 -0.63 4.00
N SER A 25 -9.53 0.63 4.43
CA SER A 25 -10.30 1.72 3.81
C SER A 25 -9.88 1.92 2.35
N ALA A 26 -8.58 1.92 2.07
CA ALA A 26 -8.04 2.03 0.72
C ALA A 26 -8.40 0.83 -0.17
N ARG A 27 -8.36 -0.40 0.38
CA ARG A 27 -8.84 -1.61 -0.33
C ARG A 27 -10.33 -1.57 -0.63
N ARG A 28 -11.14 -1.11 0.33
CA ARG A 28 -12.60 -1.09 0.18
C ARG A 28 -13.04 -0.21 -1.00
N ILE A 29 -12.29 0.85 -1.27
CA ILE A 29 -12.53 1.75 -2.40
C ILE A 29 -11.65 1.44 -3.61
N ASP A 30 -10.98 0.29 -3.61
CA ASP A 30 -10.04 -0.17 -4.63
C ASP A 30 -9.09 0.93 -5.12
N ALA A 31 -8.30 1.51 -4.20
CA ALA A 31 -7.42 2.63 -4.56
C ALA A 31 -6.05 2.52 -3.89
N CYS A 32 -5.00 2.58 -4.71
CA CYS A 32 -3.62 2.45 -4.26
C CYS A 32 -3.27 3.54 -3.25
N LEU A 33 -2.64 3.16 -2.13
CA LEU A 33 -2.20 4.09 -1.10
C LEU A 33 -1.26 5.17 -1.65
N LEU A 34 -0.38 4.83 -2.59
CA LEU A 34 0.66 5.73 -3.10
C LEU A 34 0.24 6.56 -4.32
N CYS A 35 -0.54 5.99 -5.23
CA CYS A 35 -0.83 6.63 -6.52
C CYS A 35 -2.31 6.68 -6.88
N ARG A 36 -3.19 6.17 -5.99
CA ARG A 36 -4.65 6.09 -6.15
C ARG A 36 -5.14 5.30 -7.37
N ARG A 37 -4.26 4.61 -8.09
CA ARG A 37 -4.67 3.69 -9.17
C ARG A 37 -5.54 2.56 -8.62
N PRO A 38 -6.55 2.11 -9.37
CA PRO A 38 -7.37 0.98 -8.99
C PRO A 38 -6.63 -0.35 -9.16
N HIS A 39 -7.31 -1.46 -8.85
CA HIS A 39 -6.80 -2.82 -8.89
C HIS A 39 -5.68 -3.07 -7.89
N VAL A 40 -5.99 -2.89 -6.61
CA VAL A 40 -5.03 -3.06 -5.51
C VAL A 40 -5.00 -4.47 -4.93
N ASN A 41 -3.84 -4.87 -4.41
CA ASN A 41 -3.66 -6.11 -3.66
C ASN A 41 -4.10 -5.97 -2.19
N GLU A 42 -3.78 -6.99 -1.39
CA GLU A 42 -4.13 -7.09 0.03
C GLU A 42 -3.51 -6.00 0.92
N ALA A 43 -2.45 -5.36 0.44
CA ALA A 43 -1.77 -4.25 1.08
C ALA A 43 -2.27 -2.87 0.58
N ALA A 44 -3.35 -2.84 -0.21
CA ALA A 44 -3.87 -1.64 -0.86
C ALA A 44 -2.85 -0.97 -1.81
N LEU A 45 -2.05 -1.76 -2.51
CA LEU A 45 -1.08 -1.29 -3.49
C LEU A 45 -1.38 -1.88 -4.87
N CYS A 46 -1.28 -1.07 -5.93
CA CYS A 46 -1.30 -1.58 -7.29
C CYS A 46 0.00 -2.33 -7.61
N ASP A 47 -0.03 -3.15 -8.66
CA ASP A 47 1.10 -3.91 -9.20
C ASP A 47 2.39 -3.09 -9.35
N VAL A 48 2.29 -1.90 -9.95
CA VAL A 48 3.44 -1.01 -10.19
C VAL A 48 4.04 -0.55 -8.86
N CYS A 49 3.22 -0.03 -7.94
CA CYS A 49 3.71 0.48 -6.66
C CYS A 49 4.24 -0.62 -5.74
N TYR A 50 3.68 -1.83 -5.87
CA TYR A 50 4.15 -3.01 -5.15
C TYR A 50 5.51 -3.50 -5.68
N SER A 51 5.73 -3.49 -7.00
CA SER A 51 7.00 -3.91 -7.60
C SER A 51 8.20 -3.02 -7.22
N THR A 52 7.95 -1.80 -6.75
CA THR A 52 9.00 -0.89 -6.30
C THR A 52 9.21 -0.91 -4.79
N LEU A 53 8.61 -1.86 -4.05
CA LEU A 53 8.83 -2.01 -2.61
C LEU A 53 10.19 -2.64 -2.31
N GLU A 54 10.85 -2.14 -1.28
CA GLU A 54 12.12 -2.65 -0.80
C GLU A 54 12.14 -2.62 0.74
N GLY A 55 13.02 -3.44 1.34
CA GLY A 55 13.25 -3.48 2.79
C GLY A 55 11.96 -3.65 3.61
N GLU A 56 11.81 -2.80 4.63
CA GLU A 56 10.69 -2.84 5.58
C GLU A 56 9.31 -2.74 4.92
N GLU A 57 9.17 -1.92 3.87
CA GLU A 57 7.89 -1.75 3.18
C GLU A 57 7.44 -3.05 2.51
N LEU A 58 8.38 -3.77 1.90
CA LEU A 58 8.12 -5.05 1.24
C LEU A 58 7.75 -6.12 2.27
N GLU A 59 8.43 -6.16 3.41
CA GLU A 59 8.10 -7.09 4.50
C GLU A 59 6.68 -6.87 5.01
N LEU A 60 6.32 -5.62 5.33
CA LEU A 60 4.99 -5.26 5.81
C LEU A 60 3.90 -5.55 4.77
N ALA A 61 4.14 -5.22 3.50
CA ALA A 61 3.20 -5.54 2.43
C ALA A 61 3.04 -7.05 2.25
N THR A 62 4.13 -7.82 2.33
CA THR A 62 4.09 -9.29 2.22
C THR A 62 3.27 -9.92 3.35
N CYS A 63 3.33 -9.38 4.57
CA CYS A 63 2.48 -9.80 5.68
C CYS A 63 0.99 -9.69 5.31
N TRP A 64 0.58 -8.54 4.75
CA TRP A 64 -0.79 -8.34 4.26
C TRP A 64 -1.20 -9.36 3.18
N LEU A 65 -0.32 -9.66 2.21
CA LEU A 65 -0.59 -10.65 1.17
C LEU A 65 -0.75 -12.07 1.72
N ARG A 66 -0.09 -12.40 2.84
CA ARG A 66 -0.25 -13.69 3.53
C ARG A 66 -1.52 -13.76 4.38
N GLY A 67 -2.30 -12.69 4.44
CA GLY A 67 -3.46 -12.58 5.33
C GLY A 67 -3.10 -12.31 6.80
N THR A 68 -1.81 -12.14 7.10
CA THR A 68 -1.32 -11.81 8.43
C THR A 68 -1.16 -10.29 8.51
N ALA A 69 -2.20 -9.59 8.93
CA ALA A 69 -2.06 -8.15 9.17
C ALA A 69 -0.93 -7.92 10.20
N PRO A 70 0.05 -7.03 9.91
CA PRO A 70 1.11 -6.69 10.85
C PRO A 70 0.59 -5.94 12.07
#